data_AF-A0A2J0LHK5-F1
#
_entry.id   AF-A0A2J0LHK5-F1
#
_cell.length_a   1.000
_cell.length_b   1.000
_cell.length_c   1.000
_cell.angle_alpha   90.00
_cell.angle_beta   90.00
_cell.angle_gamma   90.00
#
_symmetry.space_group_name_H-M   'P 1'
#
loop_
_entity.id
_entity.type
_entity.pdbx_description
1 polymer ?
#
loop_
_entity_poly.entity_id
_entity_poly.type
_entity_poly.pdbx_seq_one_letter_code
_entity_poly.pdbx_strand_id
1 'polypeptide(L)'
;QKKAREIWFLCRQYNAQEALDMGLVNIVVPLEQLETETIQWCKEILANSPMAIRCLKAALNADCDGQAGLQELAGNATMLYYMSEEGQEGRNAFVQKRKPDFSKFPKRP
;
A
#
# COMPACT_ATOMS: atom_id res chain seq x y z
N GLN A 1 20.30 2.36 10.82
CA GLN A 1 21.17 1.36 10.15
C GLN A 1 22.16 0.61 11.06
N LYS A 2 22.24 0.84 12.39
CA LYS A 2 23.19 0.11 13.25
C LYS A 2 22.85 -1.39 13.40
N LYS A 3 21.59 -1.73 13.72
CA LYS A 3 21.14 -3.12 13.90
C LYS A 3 21.21 -3.96 12.63
N ALA A 4 20.85 -3.40 11.49
CA ALA A 4 21.01 -4.08 10.20
C ALA A 4 22.46 -4.55 9.95
N ARG A 5 23.45 -3.68 10.21
CA ARG A 5 24.88 -4.04 10.05
C ARG A 5 25.33 -5.11 11.04
N GLU A 6 24.85 -5.06 12.28
CA GLU A 6 25.13 -6.08 13.31
C GLU A 6 24.67 -7.48 12.84
N ILE A 7 23.43 -7.57 12.37
CA ILE A 7 22.84 -8.82 11.86
C ILE A 7 23.66 -9.37 10.68
N TRP A 8 23.97 -8.53 9.69
CA TRP A 8 24.68 -8.95 8.49
C TRP A 8 26.15 -9.32 8.71
N PHE A 9 26.86 -8.65 9.62
CA PHE A 9 28.28 -8.91 9.84
C PHE A 9 28.54 -10.07 10.79
N LEU A 10 27.67 -10.27 11.78
CA LEU A 10 27.90 -11.25 12.85
C LEU A 10 27.11 -12.54 12.66
N CYS A 11 26.10 -12.56 11.79
CA CYS A 11 25.27 -13.74 11.49
C CYS A 11 24.74 -14.45 12.74
N ARG A 12 24.45 -13.69 13.80
CA ARG A 12 23.93 -14.23 15.06
C ARG A 12 22.46 -14.57 14.93
N GLN A 13 22.01 -15.53 15.73
CA GLN A 13 20.60 -15.82 15.91
C GLN A 13 20.01 -14.89 16.97
N TYR A 14 18.77 -14.46 16.75
CA TYR A 14 18.01 -13.62 17.66
C TYR A 14 16.69 -14.31 17.96
N ASN A 15 16.29 -14.31 19.22
CA ASN A 15 15.01 -14.87 19.64
C ASN A 15 13.85 -13.89 19.36
N ALA A 16 12.61 -14.36 19.57
CA ALA A 16 11.41 -13.57 19.27
C ALA A 16 11.34 -12.24 20.04
N GLN A 17 11.75 -12.22 21.31
CA GLN A 17 11.74 -11.00 22.12
C GLN A 17 12.79 -9.99 21.62
N GLU A 18 14.00 -10.44 21.32
CA GLU A 18 15.04 -9.57 20.74
C GLU A 18 14.60 -8.98 19.40
N ALA A 19 13.91 -9.77 18.56
CA ALA A 19 13.35 -9.31 17.30
C ALA A 19 12.26 -8.23 17.51
N LEU A 20 11.42 -8.38 18.54
CA LEU A 20 10.41 -7.38 18.88
C LEU A 20 11.07 -6.08 19.39
N ASP A 21 12.03 -6.19 20.31
CA ASP A 21 12.72 -5.06 20.91
C ASP A 21 13.48 -4.20 19.88
N MET A 22 13.93 -4.82 18.77
CA MET A 22 14.58 -4.10 17.67
C MET A 22 13.63 -3.67 16.54
N GLY A 23 12.33 -3.95 16.65
CA GLY A 23 11.30 -3.58 15.67
C GLY A 23 11.30 -4.41 14.39
N LEU A 24 11.83 -5.63 14.41
CA LEU A 24 11.85 -6.54 13.27
C LEU A 24 10.51 -7.29 13.10
N VAL A 25 9.81 -7.56 14.20
CA VAL A 25 8.47 -8.15 14.23
C VAL A 25 7.51 -7.24 14.99
N ASN A 26 6.21 -7.32 14.68
CA ASN A 26 5.22 -6.43 15.28
C ASN A 26 4.69 -6.91 16.64
N ILE A 27 4.63 -8.23 16.89
CA ILE A 27 4.15 -8.83 18.14
C ILE A 27 4.79 -10.21 18.35
N VAL A 28 4.84 -10.66 19.62
CA VAL A 28 5.26 -12.01 20.02
C VAL A 28 4.15 -12.62 20.86
N VAL A 29 3.73 -13.84 20.51
CA VAL A 29 2.69 -14.60 21.21
C VAL A 29 3.15 -16.04 21.46
N PRO A 30 2.53 -16.78 22.41
CA PRO A 30 2.77 -18.22 22.55
C PRO A 30 2.51 -18.97 21.24
N LEU A 31 3.27 -20.04 20.98
CA LEU A 31 3.23 -20.77 19.71
C LEU A 31 1.82 -21.27 19.38
N GLU A 32 1.09 -21.75 20.39
CA GLU A 32 -0.29 -22.23 20.28
C GLU A 32 -1.31 -21.14 19.92
N GLN A 33 -0.96 -19.85 20.08
CA GLN A 33 -1.82 -18.71 19.75
C GLN A 33 -1.44 -18.04 18.43
N LEU A 34 -0.33 -18.44 17.79
CA LEU A 34 0.21 -17.79 16.60
C LEU A 34 -0.83 -17.62 15.48
N GLU A 35 -1.55 -18.69 15.17
CA GLU A 35 -2.59 -18.66 14.13
C GLU A 35 -3.78 -17.79 14.53
N THR A 36 -4.20 -17.88 15.79
CA THR A 36 -5.36 -17.14 16.29
C THR A 36 -5.11 -15.63 16.26
N GLU A 37 -3.96 -15.18 16.73
CA GLU A 37 -3.56 -13.76 16.68
C GLU A 37 -3.41 -13.28 15.23
N THR A 38 -2.79 -14.10 14.37
CA THR A 38 -2.62 -13.76 12.95
C THR A 38 -3.97 -13.58 12.25
N ILE A 39 -4.92 -14.50 12.48
CA ILE A 39 -6.28 -14.40 11.92
C ILE A 39 -7.00 -13.16 12.46
N GLN A 40 -6.81 -12.82 13.73
CA GLN A 40 -7.40 -11.63 14.32
C GLN A 40 -6.93 -10.36 13.60
N TRP A 41 -5.63 -10.21 13.35
CA TRP A 41 -5.08 -9.08 12.58
C TRP A 41 -5.62 -9.04 11.15
N CYS A 42 -5.70 -10.20 10.49
CA CYS A 42 -6.31 -10.29 9.15
C CYS A 42 -7.76 -9.80 9.15
N LYS A 43 -8.57 -10.18 10.15
CA LYS A 43 -9.96 -9.71 10.29
C LYS A 43 -10.03 -8.20 10.47
N GLU A 44 -9.12 -7.62 11.26
CA GLU A 44 -9.04 -6.17 11.45
C GLU A 44 -8.70 -5.45 10.14
N ILE A 45 -7.76 -5.98 9.35
CA ILE A 45 -7.43 -5.43 8.02
C ILE A 45 -8.62 -5.56 7.07
N LEU A 46 -9.32 -6.69 7.08
CA LEU A 46 -10.48 -6.95 6.22
C LEU A 46 -11.68 -6.03 6.53
N ALA A 47 -11.77 -5.47 7.73
CA ALA A 47 -12.78 -4.49 8.09
C ALA A 47 -12.50 -3.10 7.48
N ASN A 48 -11.30 -2.86 6.94
CA ASN A 48 -10.91 -1.57 6.37
C ASN A 48 -11.14 -1.49 4.85
N SER A 49 -11.11 -0.26 4.30
CA SER A 49 -11.26 -0.03 2.86
C SER A 49 -10.13 -0.69 2.07
N PRO A 50 -10.41 -1.68 1.18
CA PRO A 50 -9.37 -2.33 0.38
C PRO A 50 -8.65 -1.33 -0.54
N MET A 51 -9.35 -0.28 -0.98
CA MET A 51 -8.78 0.79 -1.81
C MET A 51 -7.78 1.64 -1.01
N ALA A 52 -8.11 1.97 0.24
CA ALA A 52 -7.21 2.74 1.08
C ALA A 52 -5.93 1.94 1.39
N ILE A 53 -6.09 0.67 1.78
CA ILE A 53 -4.96 -0.20 2.12
C ILE A 53 -3.99 -0.36 0.94
N ARG A 54 -4.49 -0.61 -0.28
CA ARG A 54 -3.59 -0.73 -1.46
C ARG A 54 -2.88 0.59 -1.80
N CYS A 55 -3.54 1.74 -1.66
CA CYS A 55 -2.91 3.03 -1.92
C CYS A 55 -1.83 3.35 -0.88
N LEU A 56 -2.09 3.07 0.40
CA LEU A 56 -1.12 3.24 1.48
C LEU A 56 0.10 2.33 1.30
N LYS A 57 -0.11 1.06 0.92
CA LYS A 57 0.99 0.14 0.63
C LYS A 57 1.88 0.66 -0.51
N ALA A 58 1.28 1.10 -1.62
CA ALA A 58 2.03 1.67 -2.73
C ALA A 58 2.79 2.95 -2.33
N ALA A 59 2.21 3.80 -1.48
CA ALA A 59 2.87 5.00 -0.98
C ALA A 59 4.07 4.67 -0.07
N LEU A 60 3.95 3.66 0.80
CA LEU A 60 5.06 3.18 1.63
C LEU A 60 6.19 2.57 0.78
N ASN A 61 5.86 1.82 -0.27
CA ASN A 61 6.86 1.30 -1.21
C ASN A 61 7.56 2.42 -1.98
N ALA A 62 6.85 3.49 -2.37
CA ALA A 62 7.42 4.62 -3.11
C ALA A 62 8.55 5.36 -2.36
N ASP A 63 8.55 5.32 -1.03
CA ASP A 63 9.64 5.88 -0.21
C ASP A 63 10.97 5.12 -0.40
N CYS A 64 10.88 3.80 -0.63
CA CYS A 64 12.05 2.92 -0.72
C CYS A 64 12.47 2.60 -2.16
N ASP A 65 11.50 2.44 -3.06
CA ASP A 65 11.69 1.82 -4.38
C ASP A 65 11.84 2.85 -5.52
N GLY A 66 11.82 4.15 -5.19
CA GLY A 66 11.97 5.24 -6.14
C GLY A 66 10.97 5.16 -7.28
N GLN A 67 11.46 5.11 -8.53
CA GLN A 67 10.59 5.10 -9.72
C GLN A 67 9.65 3.89 -9.79
N ALA A 68 10.08 2.72 -9.29
CA ALA A 68 9.24 1.53 -9.30
C ALA A 68 8.04 1.67 -8.33
N GLY A 69 8.27 2.20 -7.13
CA GLY A 69 7.18 2.46 -6.19
C GLY A 69 6.27 3.61 -6.63
N LEU A 70 6.83 4.65 -7.26
CA LEU A 70 6.04 5.72 -7.90
C LEU A 70 5.13 5.18 -9.01
N GLN A 71 5.59 4.20 -9.79
CA GLN A 71 4.77 3.55 -10.82
C GLN A 71 3.56 2.84 -10.20
N GLU A 72 3.73 2.11 -9.10
CA GLU A 72 2.62 1.43 -8.40
C GLU A 72 1.61 2.46 -7.86
N LEU A 73 2.10 3.53 -7.23
CA LEU A 73 1.25 4.59 -6.70
C LEU A 73 0.47 5.32 -7.80
N ALA A 74 1.14 5.70 -8.89
CA ALA A 74 0.51 6.34 -10.05
C ALA A 74 -0.50 5.42 -10.75
N GLY A 75 -0.24 4.11 -10.77
CA GLY A 75 -1.17 3.11 -11.28
C GLY A 75 -2.49 3.07 -10.49
N ASN A 76 -2.42 3.12 -9.15
CA ASN A 76 -3.61 3.21 -8.29
C ASN A 76 -4.39 4.52 -8.54
N ALA A 77 -3.69 5.65 -8.66
CA ALA A 77 -4.33 6.93 -8.97
C ALA A 77 -5.02 6.94 -10.34
N THR A 78 -4.39 6.33 -11.36
CA THR A 78 -4.97 6.20 -12.71
C THR A 78 -6.24 5.35 -12.68
N MET A 79 -6.23 4.25 -11.94
CA MET A 79 -7.40 3.40 -11.76
C MET A 79 -8.56 4.14 -11.08
N LEU A 80 -8.30 4.92 -10.03
CA LEU A 80 -9.31 5.78 -9.39
C LEU A 80 -9.83 6.86 -10.36
N TYR A 81 -8.95 7.48 -11.14
CA TYR A 81 -9.34 8.47 -12.13
C TYR A 81 -10.26 7.87 -13.20
N TYR A 82 -9.98 6.64 -13.68
CA TYR A 82 -10.84 5.96 -14.64
C TYR A 82 -12.21 5.57 -14.11
N MET A 83 -12.37 5.48 -12.78
CA MET A 83 -13.69 5.29 -12.15
C MET A 83 -14.49 6.60 -12.07
N SER A 84 -13.86 7.77 -12.18
CA SER A 84 -14.54 9.07 -12.15
C SER A 84 -15.31 9.37 -13.44
N GLU A 85 -16.33 10.22 -13.34
CA GLU A 85 -17.10 10.69 -14.51
C GLU A 85 -16.22 11.49 -15.48
N GLU A 86 -15.22 12.22 -14.97
CA GLU A 86 -14.24 12.96 -15.78
C GLU A 86 -13.39 12.03 -16.64
N GLY A 87 -12.84 10.97 -16.04
CA GLY A 87 -12.10 9.94 -16.78
C GLY A 87 -12.97 9.22 -17.83
N GLN A 88 -14.23 8.95 -17.49
CA GLN A 88 -15.18 8.33 -18.41
C GLN A 88 -15.58 9.25 -19.57
N GLU A 89 -15.72 10.56 -19.36
CA GLU A 89 -16.02 11.53 -20.42
C GLU A 89 -14.94 11.51 -21.51
N GLY A 90 -13.66 11.53 -21.13
CA GLY A 90 -12.55 11.47 -22.07
C GLY A 90 -12.60 10.19 -22.92
N ARG A 91 -12.79 9.04 -22.27
CA ARG A 91 -12.94 7.73 -22.95
C ARG A 91 -14.15 7.73 -23.90
N ASN A 92 -15.31 8.18 -23.43
CA ASN A 92 -16.56 8.15 -24.19
C ASN A 92 -16.50 9.08 -25.40
N ALA A 93 -15.93 10.29 -25.25
CA ALA A 93 -15.75 11.24 -26.35
C ALA A 93 -14.87 10.66 -27.46
N PHE A 94 -13.79 9.96 -27.09
CA PHE A 94 -12.91 9.27 -28.04
C PHE A 94 -13.67 8.19 -28.83
N VAL A 95 -14.42 7.31 -28.15
CA VAL A 95 -15.22 6.25 -28.79
C VAL A 95 -16.30 6.85 -29.71
N GLN A 96 -16.91 7.96 -29.28
CA GLN A 96 -17.96 8.67 -30.02
C GLN A 96 -17.41 9.61 -31.11
N LYS A 97 -16.08 9.71 -31.27
CA LYS A 97 -15.41 10.61 -32.23
C LYS A 97 -15.84 12.08 -32.11
N ARG A 98 -16.13 12.53 -30.89
CA ARG A 98 -16.46 13.93 -30.59
C ARG A 98 -15.39 14.55 -29.70
N LYS A 99 -15.38 15.87 -29.60
CA LYS A 99 -14.55 16.56 -28.61
C LYS A 99 -15.08 16.27 -27.20
N PRO A 100 -14.23 15.99 -26.20
CA PRO A 100 -14.66 15.86 -24.81
C PRO A 100 -15.09 17.21 -24.25
N ASP A 101 -16.07 17.19 -23.36
CA ASP A 101 -16.50 18.38 -22.60
C ASP A 101 -16.28 18.17 -21.11
N PHE A 102 -15.22 18.80 -20.59
CA PHE A 102 -14.85 18.77 -19.19
C PHE A 102 -15.39 19.96 -18.38
N SER A 103 -16.11 20.90 -19.01
CA SER A 103 -16.59 22.12 -18.33
C SER A 103 -17.58 21.84 -17.19
N LYS A 104 -18.24 20.69 -17.24
CA LYS A 104 -19.19 20.19 -16.23
C LYS A 104 -18.53 19.65 -14.96
N PHE A 105 -17.21 19.42 -14.93
CA PHE A 105 -16.53 18.89 -13.76
C PHE A 105 -15.91 20.00 -12.91
N PRO A 106 -16.13 20.00 -11.58
CA PRO A 106 -15.64 21.05 -10.72
C PRO A 106 -14.11 20.97 -10.59
N LYS A 107 -13.43 22.10 -10.83
CA LYS A 107 -12.00 22.23 -10.57
C LYS A 107 -11.79 22.37 -9.06
N ARG A 108 -11.11 21.40 -8.45
CA ARG A 108 -10.68 21.50 -7.06
C ARG A 108 -9.47 22.45 -6.95
N PRO A 109 -9.38 23.26 -5.89
CA PRO A 109 -8.28 24.21 -5.70
C PRO A 109 -6.93 23.51 -5.48
#